data_AF-A0A5E4LT53-F1
#
_entry.id   AF-A0A5E4LT53-F1
#
_cell.length_a   1.000
_cell.length_b   1.000
_cell.length_c   1.000
_cell.angle_alpha   90.00
_cell.angle_beta   90.00
_cell.angle_gamma   90.00
#
_symmetry.space_group_name_H-M   'P 1'
#
loop_
_entity.id
_entity.type
_entity.pdbx_description
1 polymer ?
#
loop_
_entity_poly.entity_id
_entity_poly.type
_entity_poly.pdbx_seq_one_letter_code
_entity_poly.pdbx_strand_id
1 'polypeptide(L)'
;MEDELQYLINTHNPKSYMRLLKNRPDIKAYLDIKQQVLGCASLVETMYCIYHKQTPELCTCGKHKLFNSFVKGYRGSCGSKDCKYAKQAQALSNFWQNNPDVKQQMMENVKKHNQEAYGVDCVFKAPEIVEKIEQTNLQKLGVRRPFQSAKILQKAEESLLESHGVRHPFDSKEIQQQAQDTYLANHDGKFMVEARKELMRQTEGKNPFQLEEIKEKSRETNLKNLGVPYASQDEDVKRRIVETGRKTNLRIYGVPNFSSVKLSEEAKKVLLNKDVLLQQVNECGVINLAHRLGVKKQVIYKRCKKYGFNLFKPGSSKYEEEIVGWLQKNGFNVEQRNRKIIAPKELDIYIPTCKLAIEFDGLYWHSESGSKDKWYHWNKTRRCQQKGIRLIHIFEDEWIEKKEICEDLLSRFLGFGQQKIFARKCDVREITNQECSIFLDENHIQGKKSASVNLGLFYGNQLAQLMTFMHSRFNKNIEWENIRCCNAKGIQVVGGVSRLWNHFIKKYNPQSVVSYCDRRWFTGETYRVLGFTLEHSNRPQYSYTDYEHRWNRMLFTKDKCLKKIRDMNIVDAEKLTEKEIATEILDLDRIWDCGNDRWVWKK
;
A
#
# COMPACT_ATOMS: atom_id res chain seq x y z
N MET A 1 -49.66 -45.23 -2.42
CA MET A 1 -49.86 -44.09 -1.48
C MET A 1 -49.63 -42.74 -2.14
N GLU A 2 -48.46 -42.46 -2.70
CA GLU A 2 -48.21 -41.15 -3.36
C GLU A 2 -49.10 -40.92 -4.59
N ASP A 3 -49.32 -41.94 -5.42
CA ASP A 3 -50.22 -41.82 -6.59
C ASP A 3 -51.67 -41.54 -6.20
N GLU A 4 -52.14 -42.14 -5.09
CA GLU A 4 -53.49 -41.89 -4.57
C GLU A 4 -53.63 -40.49 -3.97
N LEU A 5 -52.56 -40.01 -3.30
CA LEU A 5 -52.50 -38.64 -2.80
C LEU A 5 -52.50 -37.63 -3.96
N GLN A 6 -51.75 -37.92 -5.03
CA GLN A 6 -51.71 -37.13 -6.26
C GLN A 6 -53.08 -37.08 -6.94
N TYR A 7 -53.77 -38.23 -7.02
CA TYR A 7 -55.14 -38.30 -7.51
C TYR A 7 -56.09 -37.44 -6.67
N LEU A 8 -56.02 -37.54 -5.34
CA LEU A 8 -56.85 -36.75 -4.42
C LEU A 8 -56.63 -35.25 -4.59
N ILE A 9 -55.37 -34.82 -4.70
CA ILE A 9 -54.99 -33.42 -4.91
C ILE A 9 -55.49 -32.89 -6.27
N ASN A 10 -55.38 -33.70 -7.33
CA ASN A 10 -55.76 -33.26 -8.67
C ASN A 10 -57.28 -33.25 -8.90
N THR A 11 -58.05 -34.01 -8.12
CA THR A 11 -59.50 -34.20 -8.35
C THR A 11 -60.41 -33.41 -7.42
N HIS A 12 -59.88 -32.85 -6.33
CA HIS A 12 -60.69 -32.21 -5.29
C HIS A 12 -60.22 -30.79 -4.95
N ASN A 13 -61.14 -29.95 -4.48
CA ASN A 13 -60.81 -28.59 -4.07
C ASN A 13 -59.96 -28.61 -2.79
N PRO A 14 -58.87 -27.82 -2.69
CA PRO A 14 -58.04 -27.76 -1.48
C PRO A 14 -58.78 -27.46 -0.17
N LYS A 15 -59.91 -26.73 -0.21
CA LYS A 15 -60.76 -26.48 0.97
C LYS A 15 -61.40 -27.76 1.52
N SER A 16 -61.50 -28.82 0.73
CA SER A 16 -62.13 -30.09 1.09
C SER A 16 -61.13 -31.14 1.62
N TYR A 17 -59.82 -30.94 1.48
CA TYR A 17 -58.81 -31.94 1.83
C TYR A 17 -58.93 -32.44 3.27
N MET A 18 -59.08 -31.55 4.25
CA MET A 18 -59.24 -31.97 5.65
C MET A 18 -60.50 -32.79 5.90
N ARG A 19 -61.58 -32.55 5.14
CA ARG A 19 -62.81 -33.35 5.22
C ARG A 19 -62.60 -34.73 4.57
N LEU A 20 -61.93 -34.78 3.42
CA LEU A 20 -61.65 -36.01 2.70
C LEU A 20 -60.72 -36.94 3.50
N LEU A 21 -59.71 -36.38 4.17
CA LEU A 21 -58.79 -37.12 5.02
C LEU A 21 -59.47 -37.78 6.23
N LYS A 22 -60.62 -37.28 6.69
CA LYS A 22 -61.40 -37.95 7.75
C LYS A 22 -61.96 -39.31 7.29
N ASN A 23 -62.24 -39.44 6.00
CA ASN A 23 -62.82 -40.64 5.40
C ASN A 23 -61.74 -41.56 4.77
N ARG A 24 -60.46 -41.19 4.87
CA ARG A 24 -59.30 -41.92 4.32
C ARG A 24 -58.19 -42.04 5.37
N PRO A 25 -58.39 -42.88 6.41
CA PRO A 25 -57.44 -43.02 7.52
C PRO A 25 -56.07 -43.55 7.08
N ASP A 26 -56.04 -44.32 6.00
CA ASP A 26 -54.84 -44.82 5.32
C ASP A 26 -53.95 -43.70 4.77
N ILE A 27 -54.54 -42.76 4.02
CA ILE A 27 -53.81 -41.58 3.51
C ILE A 27 -53.41 -40.66 4.65
N LYS A 28 -54.29 -40.48 5.63
CA LYS A 28 -54.01 -39.64 6.79
C LYS A 28 -52.80 -40.16 7.58
N ALA A 29 -52.74 -41.46 7.88
CA ALA A 29 -51.62 -42.07 8.59
C ALA A 29 -50.28 -41.91 7.84
N TYR A 30 -50.30 -42.08 6.51
CA TYR A 30 -49.13 -41.82 5.66
C TYR A 30 -48.69 -40.34 5.75
N LEU A 31 -49.63 -39.39 5.71
CA LEU A 31 -49.33 -37.97 5.84
C LEU A 31 -48.85 -37.58 7.24
N ASP A 32 -49.35 -38.21 8.31
CA ASP A 32 -48.90 -37.98 9.69
C ASP A 32 -47.42 -38.36 9.85
N ILE A 33 -47.00 -39.50 9.28
CA ILE A 33 -45.58 -39.91 9.24
C ILE A 33 -44.74 -38.90 8.46
N LYS A 34 -45.20 -38.50 7.27
CA LYS A 34 -44.48 -37.55 6.42
C LYS A 34 -44.42 -36.15 7.04
N GLN A 35 -45.45 -35.75 7.79
CA GLN A 35 -45.47 -34.47 8.50
C GLN A 35 -44.33 -34.38 9.52
N GLN A 36 -44.10 -35.46 10.28
CA GLN A 36 -43.00 -35.53 11.24
C GLN A 36 -41.63 -35.50 10.54
N VAL A 37 -41.46 -36.29 9.47
CA VAL A 37 -40.20 -36.37 8.71
C VAL A 37 -39.86 -35.01 8.05
N LEU A 38 -40.86 -34.32 7.50
CA LEU A 38 -40.67 -33.06 6.78
C LEU A 38 -40.74 -31.83 7.69
N GLY A 39 -41.12 -31.97 8.96
CA GLY A 39 -41.26 -30.87 9.90
C GLY A 39 -42.35 -29.84 9.50
N CYS A 40 -43.43 -30.30 8.86
CA CYS A 40 -44.53 -29.44 8.40
C CYS A 40 -45.49 -29.10 9.56
N ALA A 41 -46.03 -27.88 9.57
CA ALA A 41 -46.93 -27.39 10.61
C ALA A 41 -48.37 -27.92 10.47
N SER A 42 -48.76 -28.40 9.28
CA SER A 42 -50.08 -28.99 9.05
C SER A 42 -50.07 -30.08 8.00
N LEU A 43 -51.07 -30.98 8.04
CA LEU A 43 -51.27 -32.00 7.01
C LEU A 43 -51.43 -31.41 5.60
N VAL A 44 -52.10 -30.26 5.46
CA VAL A 44 -52.27 -29.59 4.16
C VAL A 44 -50.94 -29.05 3.62
N GLU A 45 -50.07 -28.57 4.51
CA GLU A 45 -48.69 -28.20 4.15
C GLU A 45 -47.87 -29.44 3.75
N THR A 46 -48.01 -30.55 4.48
CA THR A 46 -47.37 -31.83 4.12
C THR A 46 -47.78 -32.28 2.72
N MET A 47 -49.08 -32.20 2.39
CA MET A 47 -49.59 -32.50 1.05
C MET A 47 -48.96 -31.60 -0.01
N TYR A 48 -48.83 -30.29 0.27
CA TYR A 48 -48.22 -29.32 -0.64
C TYR A 48 -46.74 -29.63 -0.90
N CYS A 49 -45.98 -29.93 0.16
CA CYS A 49 -44.57 -30.32 0.08
C CYS A 49 -44.37 -31.60 -0.73
N ILE A 50 -45.19 -32.63 -0.51
CA ILE A 50 -45.11 -33.88 -1.28
C ILE A 50 -45.44 -33.64 -2.76
N TYR A 51 -46.54 -32.93 -3.05
CA TYR A 51 -46.98 -32.64 -4.42
C TYR A 51 -45.93 -31.87 -5.23
N HIS A 52 -45.32 -30.85 -4.62
CA HIS A 52 -44.29 -30.03 -5.25
C HIS A 52 -42.87 -30.61 -5.09
N LYS A 53 -42.72 -31.79 -4.47
CA LYS A 53 -41.44 -32.45 -4.18
C LYS A 53 -40.43 -31.51 -3.51
N GLN A 54 -40.88 -30.76 -2.52
CA GLN A 54 -40.08 -29.78 -1.78
C GLN A 54 -40.23 -29.93 -0.26
N THR A 55 -39.31 -29.35 0.49
CA THR A 55 -39.41 -29.20 1.95
C THR A 55 -39.95 -27.81 2.32
N PRO A 56 -40.38 -27.60 3.58
CA PRO A 56 -40.81 -26.27 4.01
C PRO A 56 -39.75 -25.20 3.77
N GLU A 57 -40.15 -24.12 3.09
CA GLU A 57 -39.22 -23.06 2.70
C GLU A 57 -38.67 -22.33 3.93
N LEU A 58 -37.36 -22.05 3.94
CA LEU A 58 -36.71 -21.30 5.02
C LEU A 58 -36.73 -19.79 4.74
N CYS A 59 -36.94 -19.02 5.81
CA CYS A 59 -36.75 -17.57 5.83
C CYS A 59 -35.26 -17.23 6.01
N THR A 60 -34.86 -16.00 5.71
CA THR A 60 -33.49 -15.50 5.90
C THR A 60 -32.98 -15.58 7.34
N CYS A 61 -33.89 -15.68 8.32
CA CYS A 61 -33.54 -15.90 9.73
C CYS A 61 -33.44 -17.38 10.13
N GLY A 62 -33.49 -18.31 9.18
CA GLY A 62 -33.41 -19.75 9.42
C GLY A 62 -34.70 -20.43 9.93
N LYS A 63 -35.79 -19.69 10.12
CA LYS A 63 -37.11 -20.26 10.50
C LYS A 63 -37.95 -20.57 9.25
N HIS A 64 -38.83 -21.58 9.31
CA HIS A 64 -39.76 -21.84 8.22
C HIS A 64 -40.64 -20.62 7.89
N LYS A 65 -40.84 -20.37 6.60
CA LYS A 65 -41.80 -19.40 6.09
C LYS A 65 -43.21 -19.85 6.49
N LEU A 66 -44.10 -18.89 6.72
CA LEU A 66 -45.49 -19.24 7.04
C LEU A 66 -46.18 -19.81 5.81
N PHE A 67 -46.64 -21.05 5.90
CA PHE A 67 -47.52 -21.64 4.88
C PHE A 67 -48.85 -20.88 4.84
N ASN A 68 -49.27 -20.46 3.65
CA ASN A 68 -50.49 -19.66 3.46
C ASN A 68 -51.70 -20.55 3.15
N SER A 69 -51.60 -21.31 2.07
CA SER A 69 -52.62 -22.27 1.63
C SER A 69 -52.03 -23.13 0.52
N PHE A 70 -52.67 -24.26 0.23
CA PHE A 70 -52.24 -25.11 -0.89
C PHE A 70 -52.14 -24.35 -2.23
N VAL A 71 -53.02 -23.38 -2.48
CA VAL A 71 -53.03 -22.60 -3.73
C VAL A 71 -51.94 -21.51 -3.73
N LYS A 72 -51.71 -20.85 -2.59
CA LYS A 72 -50.80 -19.70 -2.50
C LYS A 72 -49.39 -20.06 -2.01
N GLY A 73 -49.15 -21.31 -1.63
CA GLY A 73 -47.88 -21.79 -1.09
C GLY A 73 -47.42 -21.03 0.15
N TYR A 74 -46.13 -20.72 0.21
CA TYR A 74 -45.49 -20.02 1.32
C TYR A 74 -45.60 -18.50 1.22
N ARG A 75 -45.82 -17.83 2.35
CA ARG A 75 -45.61 -16.38 2.48
C ARG A 75 -44.11 -16.11 2.39
N GLY A 76 -43.71 -14.95 1.87
CA GLY A 76 -42.26 -14.68 1.75
C GLY A 76 -41.51 -14.32 3.04
N SER A 77 -42.06 -14.60 4.23
CA SER A 77 -41.31 -14.52 5.51
C SER A 77 -41.91 -15.48 6.55
N CYS A 78 -41.16 -15.70 7.64
CA CYS A 78 -41.60 -16.49 8.81
C CYS A 78 -42.65 -15.78 9.70
N GLY A 79 -43.10 -14.58 9.32
CA GLY A 79 -44.10 -13.82 10.07
C GLY A 79 -43.60 -13.04 11.27
N SER A 80 -42.32 -13.17 11.66
CA SER A 80 -41.73 -12.30 12.68
C SER A 80 -41.77 -10.83 12.24
N LYS A 81 -41.93 -9.92 13.20
CA LYS A 81 -41.99 -8.47 12.95
C LYS A 81 -40.74 -8.00 12.19
N ASP A 82 -39.57 -8.48 12.58
CA ASP A 82 -38.29 -8.11 11.96
C ASP A 82 -38.16 -8.64 10.52
N CYS A 83 -38.51 -9.90 10.26
CA CYS A 83 -38.43 -10.46 8.90
C CYS A 83 -39.49 -9.85 7.98
N LYS A 84 -40.66 -9.48 8.53
CA LYS A 84 -41.69 -8.74 7.77
C LYS A 84 -41.18 -7.37 7.35
N TYR A 85 -40.56 -6.61 8.27
CA TYR A 85 -39.99 -5.30 7.96
C TYR A 85 -38.78 -5.39 7.02
N ALA A 86 -37.88 -6.36 7.22
CA ALA A 86 -36.76 -6.59 6.33
C ALA A 86 -37.24 -6.85 4.90
N LYS A 87 -38.29 -7.66 4.72
CA LYS A 87 -38.88 -7.91 3.40
C LYS A 87 -39.51 -6.66 2.79
N GLN A 88 -40.20 -5.85 3.59
CA GLN A 88 -40.78 -4.59 3.13
C GLN A 88 -39.68 -3.59 2.72
N ALA A 89 -38.61 -3.48 3.51
CA ALA A 89 -37.45 -2.65 3.20
C ALA A 89 -36.77 -3.12 1.91
N GLN A 90 -36.61 -4.43 1.70
CA GLN A 90 -36.07 -4.97 0.46
C GLN A 90 -36.97 -4.66 -0.74
N ALA A 91 -38.30 -4.81 -0.60
CA ALA A 91 -39.25 -4.49 -1.65
C ALA A 91 -39.20 -2.99 -2.03
N LEU A 92 -39.11 -2.10 -1.04
CA LEU A 92 -38.92 -0.67 -1.23
C LEU A 92 -37.58 -0.37 -1.91
N SER A 93 -36.49 -0.98 -1.45
CA SER A 93 -35.15 -0.82 -2.06
C SER A 93 -35.17 -1.21 -3.53
N ASN A 94 -35.74 -2.39 -3.85
CA ASN A 94 -35.88 -2.86 -5.23
C ASN A 94 -36.77 -1.93 -6.06
N PHE A 95 -37.87 -1.43 -5.49
CA PHE A 95 -38.74 -0.46 -6.15
C PHE A 95 -37.97 0.79 -6.55
N TRP A 96 -37.19 1.38 -5.63
CA TRP A 96 -36.40 2.58 -5.92
C TRP A 96 -35.23 2.34 -6.87
N GLN A 97 -34.61 1.16 -6.83
CA GLN A 97 -33.56 0.78 -7.78
C GLN A 97 -34.11 0.65 -9.21
N ASN A 98 -35.32 0.11 -9.35
CA ASN A 98 -35.97 -0.08 -10.64
C ASN A 98 -36.70 1.17 -11.16
N ASN A 99 -36.89 2.19 -10.32
CA ASN A 99 -37.60 3.43 -10.67
C ASN A 99 -36.78 4.67 -10.26
N PRO A 100 -35.60 4.90 -10.86
CA PRO A 100 -34.70 5.99 -10.49
C PRO A 100 -35.31 7.38 -10.72
N ASP A 101 -36.10 7.56 -11.78
CA ASP A 101 -36.72 8.85 -12.11
C ASP A 101 -37.77 9.25 -11.06
N VAL A 102 -38.58 8.28 -10.62
CA VAL A 102 -39.58 8.48 -9.56
C VAL A 102 -38.88 8.84 -8.24
N LYS A 103 -37.74 8.18 -7.95
CA LYS A 103 -36.91 8.50 -6.78
C LYS A 103 -36.38 9.94 -6.85
N GLN A 104 -35.87 10.35 -8.00
CA GLN A 104 -35.33 11.69 -8.20
C GLN A 104 -36.42 12.76 -8.03
N GLN A 105 -37.57 12.57 -8.68
CA GLN A 105 -38.71 13.50 -8.57
C GLN A 105 -39.18 13.65 -7.12
N MET A 106 -39.25 12.54 -6.37
CA MET A 106 -39.59 12.56 -4.95
C MET A 106 -38.55 13.35 -4.13
N MET A 107 -37.25 13.14 -4.38
CA MET A 107 -36.19 13.89 -3.70
C MET A 107 -36.24 15.39 -4.00
N GLU A 108 -36.54 15.78 -5.25
CA GLU A 108 -36.71 17.18 -5.64
C GLU A 108 -37.93 17.83 -4.97
N ASN A 109 -39.06 17.12 -4.91
CA ASN A 109 -40.26 17.59 -4.22
C ASN A 109 -40.03 17.78 -2.72
N VAL A 110 -39.32 16.84 -2.08
CA VAL A 110 -38.92 16.96 -0.67
C VAL A 110 -38.00 18.16 -0.46
N LYS A 111 -37.02 18.36 -1.35
CA LYS A 111 -36.11 19.48 -1.28
C LYS A 111 -36.86 20.82 -1.39
N LYS A 112 -37.75 20.93 -2.37
CA LYS A 112 -38.59 22.12 -2.60
C LYS A 112 -39.46 22.41 -1.38
N HIS A 113 -40.16 21.41 -0.87
CA HIS A 113 -40.99 21.56 0.33
C HIS A 113 -40.17 22.01 1.54
N ASN A 114 -39.01 21.42 1.79
CA ASN A 114 -38.14 21.84 2.90
C ASN A 114 -37.67 23.29 2.73
N GLN A 115 -37.41 23.70 1.50
CA GLN A 115 -36.98 25.07 1.19
C GLN A 115 -38.12 26.08 1.45
N GLU A 116 -39.35 25.73 1.08
CA GLU A 116 -40.55 26.55 1.32
C GLU A 116 -40.92 26.61 2.81
N ALA A 117 -40.87 25.49 3.53
CA ALA A 117 -41.32 25.39 4.92
C ALA A 117 -40.25 25.81 5.94
N TYR A 118 -38.97 25.55 5.67
CA TYR A 118 -37.87 25.71 6.64
C TYR A 118 -36.70 26.55 6.12
N GLY A 119 -36.76 27.06 4.88
CA GLY A 119 -35.67 27.85 4.28
C GLY A 119 -34.40 27.06 3.97
N VAL A 120 -34.42 25.74 4.12
CA VAL A 120 -33.27 24.84 3.93
C VAL A 120 -33.64 23.68 3.03
N ASP A 121 -32.68 23.16 2.25
CA ASP A 121 -32.90 22.00 1.37
C ASP A 121 -33.15 20.67 2.12
N CYS A 122 -32.77 20.62 3.39
CA CYS A 122 -32.89 19.47 4.26
C CYS A 122 -33.31 19.92 5.65
N VAL A 123 -34.42 19.37 6.16
CA VAL A 123 -34.99 19.69 7.48
C VAL A 123 -33.96 19.57 8.63
N PHE A 124 -32.99 18.67 8.52
CA PHE A 124 -31.93 18.50 9.53
C PHE A 124 -30.90 19.64 9.55
N LYS A 125 -30.93 20.57 8.59
CA LYS A 125 -30.15 21.79 8.60
C LYS A 125 -30.90 22.98 9.23
N ALA A 126 -32.20 22.85 9.45
CA ALA A 126 -33.00 23.91 10.05
C ALA A 126 -32.55 24.13 11.51
N PRO A 127 -32.19 25.37 11.93
CA PRO A 127 -31.63 25.64 13.25
C PRO A 127 -32.49 25.11 14.40
N GLU A 128 -33.81 25.29 14.31
CA GLU A 128 -34.79 24.83 15.30
C GLU A 128 -34.80 23.30 15.46
N ILE A 129 -34.56 22.55 14.38
CA ILE A 129 -34.51 21.08 14.40
C ILE A 129 -33.17 20.61 14.96
N VAL A 130 -32.08 21.25 14.56
CA VAL A 130 -30.74 20.97 15.11
C VAL A 130 -30.72 21.16 16.63
N GLU A 131 -31.34 22.24 17.12
CA GLU A 131 -31.42 22.53 18.55
C GLU A 131 -32.26 21.49 19.30
N LYS A 132 -33.44 21.11 18.77
CA LYS A 132 -34.27 20.04 19.34
C LYS A 132 -33.53 18.70 19.41
N ILE A 133 -32.73 18.37 18.40
CA ILE A 133 -31.89 17.16 18.38
C ILE A 133 -30.82 17.24 19.48
N GLU A 134 -30.14 18.38 19.62
CA GLU A 134 -29.13 18.57 20.67
C GLU A 134 -29.73 18.47 22.07
N GLN A 135 -30.88 19.10 22.32
CA GLN A 135 -31.58 19.01 23.60
C GLN A 135 -31.98 17.56 23.92
N THR A 136 -32.49 16.82 22.93
CA THR A 136 -32.86 15.41 23.10
C THR A 136 -31.64 14.54 23.41
N ASN A 137 -30.51 14.77 22.73
CA ASN A 137 -29.27 14.04 22.98
C ASN A 137 -28.69 14.36 24.36
N LEU A 138 -28.74 15.63 24.78
CA LEU A 138 -28.34 16.03 26.13
C LEU A 138 -29.19 15.34 27.18
N GLN A 139 -30.52 15.33 27.03
CA GLN A 139 -31.43 14.66 27.97
C GLN A 139 -31.20 13.14 28.05
N LYS A 140 -31.01 12.47 26.91
CA LYS A 140 -30.93 11.00 26.86
C LYS A 140 -29.52 10.44 27.06
N LEU A 141 -28.49 11.16 26.63
CA LEU A 141 -27.11 10.67 26.54
C LEU A 141 -26.11 11.54 27.31
N GLY A 142 -26.51 12.69 27.84
CA GLY A 142 -25.62 13.63 28.54
C GLY A 142 -24.61 14.34 27.63
N VAL A 143 -24.70 14.15 26.32
CA VAL A 143 -23.78 14.71 25.31
C VAL A 143 -24.57 15.30 24.15
N ARG A 144 -24.03 16.35 23.51
CA ARG A 144 -24.73 17.00 22.38
C ARG A 144 -24.76 16.13 21.13
N ARG A 145 -23.70 15.34 20.92
CA ARG A 145 -23.55 14.47 19.75
C ARG A 145 -23.48 13.00 20.19
N PRO A 146 -24.23 12.07 19.57
CA PRO A 146 -24.30 10.68 20.04
C PRO A 146 -22.94 9.98 20.16
N PHE A 147 -22.02 10.18 19.21
CA PHE A 147 -20.68 9.57 19.24
C PHE A 147 -19.72 10.13 20.29
N GLN A 148 -20.09 11.21 20.99
CA GLN A 148 -19.36 11.63 22.20
C GLN A 148 -19.69 10.73 23.41
N SER A 149 -20.79 9.97 23.35
CA SER A 149 -21.15 9.01 24.38
C SER A 149 -20.34 7.73 24.19
N ALA A 150 -19.52 7.38 25.18
CA ALA A 150 -18.73 6.13 25.18
C ALA A 150 -19.62 4.89 24.96
N LYS A 151 -20.85 4.90 25.49
CA LYS A 151 -21.83 3.83 25.31
C LYS A 151 -22.24 3.62 23.84
N ILE A 152 -22.40 4.72 23.09
CA ILE A 152 -22.76 4.64 21.67
C ILE A 152 -21.55 4.23 20.84
N LEU A 153 -20.36 4.74 21.18
CA LEU A 153 -19.10 4.36 20.53
C LEU A 153 -18.85 2.85 20.66
N GLN A 154 -18.96 2.30 21.86
CA GLN A 154 -18.75 0.88 22.13
C GLN A 154 -19.73 0.00 21.35
N LYS A 155 -21.02 0.35 21.33
CA LYS A 155 -22.02 -0.38 20.54
C LYS A 155 -21.72 -0.36 19.04
N ALA A 156 -21.22 0.75 18.52
CA ALA A 156 -20.82 0.85 17.13
C ALA A 156 -19.60 -0.04 16.83
N GLU A 157 -18.61 -0.08 17.72
CA GLU A 157 -17.45 -0.98 17.60
C GLU A 157 -17.85 -2.45 17.65
N GLU A 158 -18.72 -2.85 18.59
CA GLU A 158 -19.22 -4.23 18.73
C GLU A 158 -19.98 -4.68 17.49
N SER A 159 -20.87 -3.83 16.97
CA SER A 159 -21.64 -4.13 15.76
C SER A 159 -20.73 -4.29 14.53
N LEU A 160 -19.68 -3.47 14.44
CA LEU A 160 -18.73 -3.54 13.35
C LEU A 160 -17.80 -4.75 13.45
N LEU A 161 -17.45 -5.15 14.68
CA LEU A 161 -16.68 -6.36 14.94
C LEU A 161 -17.48 -7.61 14.55
N GLU A 162 -18.77 -7.66 14.89
CA GLU A 162 -19.67 -8.76 14.53
C GLU A 162 -19.88 -8.87 13.01
N SER A 163 -20.05 -7.74 12.32
CA SER A 163 -20.37 -7.72 10.89
C SER A 163 -19.15 -7.77 9.96
N HIS A 164 -18.04 -7.11 10.33
CA HIS A 164 -16.88 -6.90 9.45
C HIS A 164 -15.53 -7.25 10.12
N GLY A 165 -15.52 -7.78 11.34
CA GLY A 165 -14.30 -8.22 12.03
C GLY A 165 -13.33 -7.08 12.43
N VAL A 166 -13.76 -5.83 12.32
CA VAL A 166 -12.93 -4.64 12.61
C VAL A 166 -13.65 -3.71 13.59
N ARG A 167 -12.88 -2.95 14.37
CA ARG A 167 -13.44 -1.97 15.32
C ARG A 167 -13.64 -0.59 14.71
N HIS A 168 -12.95 -0.29 13.61
CA HIS A 168 -13.08 0.98 12.92
C HIS A 168 -13.47 0.77 11.44
N PRO A 169 -14.42 1.56 10.89
CA PRO A 169 -14.94 1.34 9.53
C PRO A 169 -13.84 1.33 8.46
N PHE A 170 -12.86 2.22 8.61
CA PHE A 170 -11.75 2.34 7.65
C PHE A 170 -10.66 1.29 7.83
N ASP A 171 -10.78 0.36 8.76
CA ASP A 171 -9.90 -0.82 8.79
C ASP A 171 -10.42 -1.94 7.86
N SER A 172 -11.70 -1.90 7.48
CA SER A 172 -12.29 -2.81 6.50
C SER A 172 -12.04 -2.33 5.07
N LYS A 173 -11.36 -3.15 4.27
CA LYS A 173 -11.15 -2.89 2.84
C LYS A 173 -12.45 -2.82 2.05
N GLU A 174 -13.46 -3.58 2.47
CA GLU A 174 -14.78 -3.58 1.84
C GLU A 174 -15.46 -2.21 2.01
N ILE A 175 -15.48 -1.70 3.24
CA ILE A 175 -16.07 -0.39 3.53
C ILE A 175 -15.29 0.73 2.83
N GLN A 176 -13.96 0.63 2.77
CA GLN A 176 -13.14 1.58 2.00
C GLN A 176 -13.53 1.61 0.52
N GLN A 177 -13.71 0.43 -0.10
CA GLN A 177 -14.08 0.33 -1.51
C GLN A 177 -15.50 0.86 -1.76
N GLN A 178 -16.47 0.49 -0.92
CA GLN A 178 -17.85 1.00 -1.03
C GLN A 178 -17.92 2.53 -0.91
N ALA A 179 -17.15 3.11 0.02
CA ALA A 179 -17.04 4.55 0.17
C ALA A 179 -16.45 5.21 -1.08
N GLN A 180 -15.43 4.58 -1.69
CA GLN A 180 -14.82 5.04 -2.94
C GLN A 180 -15.80 4.98 -4.12
N ASP A 181 -16.50 3.87 -4.30
CA ASP A 181 -17.45 3.68 -5.41
C ASP A 181 -18.63 4.66 -5.30
N THR A 182 -19.14 4.86 -4.09
CA THR A 182 -20.19 5.84 -3.81
C THR A 182 -19.73 7.27 -4.12
N TYR A 183 -18.49 7.60 -3.77
CA TYR A 183 -17.93 8.91 -4.07
C TYR A 183 -17.82 9.15 -5.58
N LEU A 184 -17.32 8.16 -6.33
CA LEU A 184 -17.21 8.22 -7.79
C LEU A 184 -18.58 8.38 -8.47
N ALA A 185 -19.58 7.64 -8.01
CA ALA A 185 -20.94 7.74 -8.54
C ALA A 185 -21.57 9.12 -8.33
N ASN A 186 -21.27 9.78 -7.20
CA ASN A 186 -21.86 11.08 -6.86
C ASN A 186 -21.08 12.30 -7.42
N HIS A 187 -19.88 12.11 -7.95
CA HIS A 187 -19.01 13.20 -8.41
C HIS A 187 -18.54 13.00 -9.86
N ASP A 188 -19.38 12.39 -10.71
CA ASP A 188 -19.13 12.15 -12.13
C ASP A 188 -17.77 11.49 -12.41
N GLY A 189 -17.39 10.52 -11.58
CA GLY A 189 -16.13 9.78 -11.70
C GLY A 189 -14.87 10.58 -11.34
N LYS A 190 -15.00 11.83 -10.88
CA LYS A 190 -13.84 12.63 -10.47
C LYS A 190 -13.30 12.13 -9.13
N PHE A 191 -12.06 11.65 -9.14
CA PHE A 191 -11.41 11.16 -7.93
C PHE A 191 -11.05 12.33 -6.99
N MET A 192 -10.94 12.10 -5.68
CA MET A 192 -10.44 13.10 -4.70
C MET A 192 -9.11 13.74 -5.11
N VAL A 193 -8.32 13.05 -5.94
CA VAL A 193 -7.07 13.57 -6.51
C VAL A 193 -7.32 14.70 -7.52
N GLU A 194 -8.42 14.70 -8.26
CA GLU A 194 -8.78 15.77 -9.19
C GLU A 194 -9.31 16.99 -8.46
N ALA A 195 -10.18 16.81 -7.46
CA ALA A 195 -10.56 17.88 -6.54
C ALA A 195 -9.31 18.48 -5.84
N ARG A 196 -8.36 17.64 -5.43
CA ARG A 196 -7.08 18.07 -4.87
C ARG A 196 -6.16 18.75 -5.88
N LYS A 197 -6.14 18.32 -7.15
CA LYS A 197 -5.40 18.98 -8.24
C LYS A 197 -5.98 20.35 -8.55
N GLU A 198 -7.29 20.47 -8.59
CA GLU A 198 -7.98 21.75 -8.79
C GLU A 198 -7.76 22.69 -7.60
N LEU A 199 -7.84 22.17 -6.37
CA LEU A 199 -7.49 22.93 -5.17
C LEU A 199 -6.01 23.34 -5.19
N MET A 200 -5.09 22.47 -5.62
CA MET A 200 -3.67 22.81 -5.81
C MET A 200 -3.45 23.85 -6.91
N ARG A 201 -4.29 23.86 -7.95
CA ARG A 201 -4.27 24.88 -9.01
C ARG A 201 -4.75 26.23 -8.47
N GLN A 202 -5.81 26.22 -7.67
CA GLN A 202 -6.36 27.41 -7.00
C GLN A 202 -5.41 27.97 -5.93
N THR A 203 -4.63 27.12 -5.27
CA THR A 203 -3.66 27.55 -4.25
C THR A 203 -2.25 27.79 -4.80
N GLU A 204 -2.02 27.65 -6.11
CA GLU A 204 -0.68 27.69 -6.74
C GLU A 204 0.34 26.75 -6.05
N GLY A 205 -0.13 25.59 -5.57
CA GLY A 205 0.69 24.64 -4.82
C GLY A 205 0.97 25.02 -3.35
N LYS A 206 0.41 26.13 -2.85
CA LYS A 206 0.48 26.52 -1.44
C LYS A 206 -0.53 25.73 -0.60
N ASN A 207 -0.33 25.74 0.72
CA ASN A 207 -1.22 25.06 1.66
C ASN A 207 -2.63 25.71 1.59
N PRO A 208 -3.72 24.94 1.36
CA PRO A 208 -5.08 25.48 1.31
C PRO A 208 -5.47 26.30 2.54
N PHE A 209 -4.95 25.97 3.73
CA PHE A 209 -5.20 26.75 4.96
C PHE A 209 -4.55 28.14 4.95
N GLN A 210 -3.78 28.48 3.91
CA GLN A 210 -3.27 29.83 3.69
C GLN A 210 -4.21 30.71 2.84
N LEU A 211 -5.24 30.12 2.23
CA LEU A 211 -6.29 30.88 1.53
C LEU A 211 -7.08 31.71 2.55
N GLU A 212 -7.27 32.98 2.23
CA GLU A 212 -7.88 33.93 3.16
C GLU A 212 -9.33 33.56 3.51
N GLU A 213 -10.09 33.06 2.53
CA GLU A 213 -11.44 32.53 2.76
C GLU A 213 -11.47 31.38 3.79
N ILE A 214 -10.48 30.49 3.74
CA ILE A 214 -10.39 29.35 4.67
C ILE A 214 -9.93 29.81 6.06
N LYS A 215 -9.02 30.78 6.14
CA LYS A 215 -8.63 31.39 7.41
C LYS A 215 -9.83 32.07 8.08
N GLU A 216 -10.62 32.82 7.32
CA GLU A 216 -11.77 33.54 7.86
C GLU A 216 -12.86 32.57 8.32
N LYS A 217 -13.21 31.57 7.52
CA LYS A 217 -14.15 30.51 7.93
C LYS A 217 -13.67 29.76 9.18
N SER A 218 -12.37 29.48 9.28
CA SER A 218 -11.79 28.87 10.47
C SER A 218 -11.88 29.79 11.69
N ARG A 219 -11.66 31.10 11.50
CA ARG A 219 -11.74 32.11 12.55
C ARG A 219 -13.17 32.26 13.07
N GLU A 220 -14.15 32.39 12.17
CA GLU A 220 -15.58 32.45 12.50
C GLU A 220 -16.02 31.20 13.26
N THR A 221 -15.59 30.02 12.81
CA THR A 221 -15.92 28.75 13.45
C THR A 221 -15.31 28.66 14.86
N ASN A 222 -14.05 29.08 15.03
CA ASN A 222 -13.40 29.11 16.34
C ASN A 222 -14.07 30.13 17.28
N LEU A 223 -14.44 31.31 16.78
CA LEU A 223 -15.18 32.31 17.56
C LEU A 223 -16.54 31.76 18.01
N LYS A 224 -17.27 31.09 17.11
CA LYS A 224 -18.58 30.50 17.43
C LYS A 224 -18.49 29.37 18.46
N ASN A 225 -17.50 28.49 18.34
CA ASN A 225 -17.44 27.26 19.12
C ASN A 225 -16.59 27.39 20.40
N LEU A 226 -15.56 28.25 20.38
CA LEU A 226 -14.56 28.38 21.43
C LEU A 226 -14.44 29.82 21.97
N GLY A 227 -15.12 30.80 21.38
CA GLY A 227 -15.06 32.21 21.79
C GLY A 227 -13.73 32.91 21.48
N VAL A 228 -12.77 32.20 20.88
CA VAL A 228 -11.44 32.72 20.52
C VAL A 228 -11.19 32.58 19.01
N PRO A 229 -10.46 33.50 18.37
CA PRO A 229 -10.21 33.42 16.93
C PRO A 229 -9.32 32.24 16.54
N TYR A 230 -8.49 31.74 17.46
CA TYR A 230 -7.63 30.60 17.22
C TYR A 230 -7.80 29.55 18.32
N ALA A 231 -8.03 28.29 17.95
CA ALA A 231 -8.16 27.19 18.90
C ALA A 231 -6.96 27.04 19.85
N SER A 232 -5.76 27.48 19.45
CA SER A 232 -4.57 27.51 20.30
C SER A 232 -4.64 28.50 21.45
N GLN A 233 -5.59 29.44 21.45
CA GLN A 233 -5.82 30.40 22.51
C GLN A 233 -6.79 29.87 23.58
N ASP A 234 -7.60 28.86 23.24
CA ASP A 234 -8.53 28.21 24.16
C ASP A 234 -7.77 27.34 25.18
N GLU A 235 -8.04 27.56 26.47
CA GLU A 235 -7.32 26.89 27.56
C GLU A 235 -7.61 25.39 27.65
N ASP A 236 -8.82 24.95 27.31
CA ASP A 236 -9.16 23.54 27.33
C ASP A 236 -8.56 22.78 26.15
N VAL A 237 -8.48 23.42 24.98
CA VAL A 237 -7.74 22.90 23.82
C VAL A 237 -6.24 22.80 24.16
N LYS A 238 -5.63 23.84 24.75
CA LYS A 238 -4.23 23.78 25.22
C LYS A 238 -4.01 22.61 26.19
N ARG A 239 -4.88 22.47 27.18
CA ARG A 239 -4.80 21.40 28.19
C ARG A 239 -4.84 20.02 27.55
N ARG A 240 -5.76 19.77 26.61
CA ARG A 240 -5.87 18.51 25.87
C ARG A 240 -4.65 18.22 25.03
N ILE A 241 -4.09 19.22 24.36
CA ILE A 241 -2.85 19.08 23.57
C ILE A 241 -1.70 18.64 24.48
N VAL A 242 -1.53 19.30 25.62
CA VAL A 242 -0.48 18.97 26.61
C VAL A 242 -0.68 17.56 27.17
N GLU A 243 -1.91 17.20 27.55
CA GLU A 243 -2.20 15.89 28.12
C GLU A 243 -1.99 14.75 27.11
N THR A 244 -2.44 14.95 25.87
CA THR A 244 -2.25 13.98 24.77
C THR A 244 -0.77 13.85 24.41
N GLY A 245 -0.05 14.97 24.34
CA GLY A 245 1.40 14.99 24.14
C GLY A 245 2.15 14.26 25.27
N ARG A 246 1.74 14.47 26.53
CA ARG A 246 2.32 13.77 27.70
C ARG A 246 2.06 12.26 27.65
N LYS A 247 0.84 11.83 27.35
CA LYS A 247 0.50 10.40 27.19
C LYS A 247 1.31 9.75 26.06
N THR A 248 1.48 10.48 24.96
CA THR A 248 2.30 10.04 23.82
C THR A 248 3.77 9.93 24.20
N ASN A 249 4.32 10.94 24.89
CA ASN A 249 5.72 10.93 25.34
C ASN A 249 6.00 9.82 26.36
N LEU A 250 5.09 9.56 27.29
CA LEU A 250 5.22 8.44 28.24
C LEU A 250 5.18 7.10 27.50
N ARG A 251 4.28 6.95 26.53
CA ARG A 251 4.16 5.71 25.73
C ARG A 251 5.42 5.43 24.90
N ILE A 252 5.98 6.46 24.26
CA ILE A 252 7.09 6.31 23.30
C ILE A 252 8.46 6.38 24.00
N TYR A 253 8.64 7.29 24.96
CA TYR A 253 9.94 7.61 25.55
C TYR A 253 10.03 7.27 27.04
N GLY A 254 8.97 6.76 27.67
CA GLY A 254 8.95 6.43 29.11
C GLY A 254 9.01 7.65 30.04
N VAL A 255 9.02 8.87 29.50
CA VAL A 255 9.13 10.12 30.26
C VAL A 255 8.02 11.11 29.87
N PRO A 256 7.52 11.94 30.80
CA PRO A 256 6.41 12.87 30.54
C PRO A 256 6.80 14.02 29.60
N ASN A 257 8.09 14.31 29.46
CA ASN A 257 8.61 15.29 28.53
C ASN A 257 9.84 14.71 27.83
N PHE A 258 9.88 14.76 26.50
CA PHE A 258 11.05 14.35 25.72
C PHE A 258 12.35 15.02 26.19
N SER A 259 12.29 16.27 26.67
CA SER A 259 13.47 16.98 27.18
C SER A 259 14.02 16.41 28.50
N SER A 260 13.31 15.49 29.15
CA SER A 260 13.71 14.86 30.42
C SER A 260 14.40 13.50 30.25
N VAL A 261 14.62 13.04 29.01
CA VAL A 261 15.48 11.89 28.72
C VAL A 261 16.91 12.24 29.17
N LYS A 262 17.36 11.68 30.31
CA LYS A 262 18.70 11.92 30.86
C LYS A 262 19.75 11.25 29.98
N LEU A 263 20.62 12.05 29.36
CA LEU A 263 21.89 11.59 28.78
C LEU A 263 22.77 10.98 29.87
N SER A 264 23.49 9.90 29.56
CA SER A 264 24.52 9.35 30.46
C SER A 264 25.59 10.39 30.76
N GLU A 265 26.27 10.28 31.90
CA GLU A 265 27.37 11.20 32.25
C GLU A 265 28.50 11.15 31.22
N GLU A 266 28.77 9.99 30.63
CA GLU A 266 29.70 9.84 29.51
C GLU A 266 29.21 10.59 28.27
N ALA A 267 27.93 10.43 27.89
CA ALA A 267 27.35 11.15 26.75
C ALA A 267 27.35 12.67 26.97
N LYS A 268 27.13 13.15 28.20
CA LYS A 268 27.26 14.58 28.51
C LYS A 268 28.69 15.06 28.36
N LYS A 269 29.66 14.34 28.93
CA LYS A 269 31.08 14.69 28.85
C LYS A 269 31.54 14.81 27.40
N VAL A 270 31.11 13.89 26.54
CA VAL A 270 31.50 13.88 25.12
C VAL A 270 30.70 14.89 24.31
N LEU A 271 29.36 14.90 24.37
CA LEU A 271 28.52 15.76 23.51
C LEU A 271 28.56 17.24 23.89
N LEU A 272 28.89 17.59 25.14
CA LEU A 272 28.92 18.99 25.57
C LEU A 272 30.30 19.63 25.35
N ASN A 273 31.37 18.84 25.24
CA ASN A 273 32.71 19.34 24.99
C ASN A 273 33.06 19.25 23.49
N LYS A 274 33.37 20.40 22.90
CA LYS A 274 33.67 20.54 21.47
C LYS A 274 34.87 19.68 21.03
N ASP A 275 35.98 19.76 21.76
CA ASP A 275 37.24 19.13 21.36
C ASP A 275 37.19 17.61 21.58
N VAL A 276 36.59 17.18 22.68
CA VAL A 276 36.36 15.76 22.99
C VAL A 276 35.43 15.11 21.96
N LEU A 277 34.35 15.80 21.57
CA LEU A 277 33.46 15.30 20.53
C LEU A 277 34.19 15.13 19.19
N LEU A 278 35.00 16.12 18.79
CA LEU A 278 35.74 16.06 17.53
C LEU A 278 36.76 14.93 17.53
N GLN A 279 37.56 14.83 18.58
CA GLN A 279 38.55 13.78 18.74
C GLN A 279 37.90 12.41 18.61
N GLN A 280 36.81 12.17 19.34
CA GLN A 280 36.17 10.85 19.36
C GLN A 280 35.43 10.54 18.07
N VAL A 281 34.86 11.54 17.39
CA VAL A 281 34.28 11.33 16.05
C VAL A 281 35.38 10.99 15.04
N ASN A 282 36.57 11.60 15.11
CA ASN A 282 37.70 11.25 14.24
C ASN A 282 38.29 9.86 14.54
N GLU A 283 38.31 9.45 15.80
CA GLU A 283 38.88 8.17 16.23
C GLU A 283 37.99 6.97 15.86
N CYS A 284 36.68 7.06 16.09
CA CYS A 284 35.78 5.90 15.93
C CYS A 284 34.62 6.13 14.96
N GLY A 285 34.46 7.33 14.41
CA GLY A 285 33.34 7.67 13.54
C GLY A 285 32.03 7.93 14.30
N VAL A 286 31.10 8.63 13.65
CA VAL A 286 29.83 9.06 14.26
C VAL A 286 28.98 7.89 14.74
N ILE A 287 28.99 6.77 14.00
CA ILE A 287 28.12 5.62 14.27
C ILE A 287 28.61 4.85 15.50
N ASN A 288 29.89 4.49 15.56
CA ASN A 288 30.45 3.80 16.72
C ASN A 288 30.40 4.69 17.96
N LEU A 289 30.60 6.01 17.80
CA LEU A 289 30.43 6.94 18.90
C LEU A 289 28.98 6.98 19.40
N ALA A 290 27.99 6.94 18.50
CA ALA A 290 26.57 6.90 18.86
C ALA A 290 26.24 5.66 19.70
N HIS A 291 26.70 4.50 19.23
CA HIS A 291 26.51 3.22 19.91
C HIS A 291 27.17 3.23 21.30
N ARG A 292 28.43 3.67 21.41
CA ARG A 292 29.15 3.73 22.68
C ARG A 292 28.46 4.65 23.70
N LEU A 293 27.99 5.81 23.25
CA LEU A 293 27.35 6.79 24.13
C LEU A 293 25.88 6.47 24.46
N GLY A 294 25.29 5.44 23.82
CA GLY A 294 23.88 5.11 23.97
C GLY A 294 22.95 6.24 23.48
N VAL A 295 23.38 6.98 22.44
CA VAL A 295 22.61 8.09 21.87
C VAL A 295 22.36 7.85 20.39
N LYS A 296 21.24 8.36 19.86
CA LYS A 296 20.99 8.31 18.42
C LYS A 296 22.08 9.08 17.67
N LYS A 297 22.60 8.53 16.56
CA LYS A 297 23.62 9.18 15.69
C LYS A 297 23.24 10.60 15.25
N GLN A 298 21.93 10.86 15.09
CA GLN A 298 21.38 12.18 14.78
C GLN A 298 21.72 13.22 15.87
N VAL A 299 21.86 12.80 17.13
CA VAL A 299 22.29 13.67 18.23
C VAL A 299 23.72 14.14 18.01
N ILE A 300 24.62 13.22 17.64
CA ILE A 300 26.02 13.55 17.31
C ILE A 300 26.08 14.44 16.07
N TYR A 301 25.40 14.09 14.98
CA TYR A 301 25.35 14.93 13.77
C TYR A 301 24.85 16.36 14.07
N LYS A 302 23.76 16.51 14.83
CA LYS A 302 23.23 17.83 15.25
C LYS A 302 24.24 18.58 16.12
N ARG A 303 24.95 17.89 17.00
CA ARG A 303 25.91 18.50 17.92
C ARG A 303 27.18 18.97 17.22
N CYS A 304 27.71 18.17 16.30
CA CYS A 304 28.82 18.56 15.46
C CYS A 304 28.46 19.77 14.59
N LYS A 305 27.27 19.77 13.97
CA LYS A 305 26.75 20.94 13.25
C LYS A 305 26.66 22.18 14.13
N LYS A 306 26.17 22.06 15.37
CA LYS A 306 26.09 23.17 16.34
C LYS A 306 27.46 23.75 16.68
N TYR A 307 28.50 22.93 16.80
CA TYR A 307 29.86 23.38 17.10
C TYR A 307 30.65 23.89 15.90
N GLY A 308 29.99 24.03 14.75
CA GLY A 308 30.63 24.49 13.51
C GLY A 308 31.54 23.44 12.88
N PHE A 309 31.44 22.18 13.31
CA PHE A 309 32.12 21.08 12.64
C PHE A 309 31.29 20.64 11.45
N ASN A 310 31.82 20.91 10.27
CA ASN A 310 31.48 20.13 9.10
C ASN A 310 32.17 18.78 9.25
N LEU A 311 31.44 17.80 9.79
CA LEU A 311 31.87 16.39 9.80
C LEU A 311 32.21 15.86 8.40
N PHE A 312 31.78 16.59 7.38
CA PHE A 312 32.12 16.41 5.99
C PHE A 312 32.45 17.78 5.40
N LYS A 313 33.68 17.94 4.88
CA LYS A 313 34.02 19.07 4.02
C LYS A 313 32.96 19.11 2.89
N PRO A 314 32.31 20.25 2.61
CA PRO A 314 31.57 20.44 1.38
C PRO A 314 32.59 20.50 0.25
N GLY A 315 33.01 19.34 -0.22
CA GLY A 315 34.10 19.17 -1.14
C GLY A 315 34.41 17.69 -1.32
N SER A 316 33.71 17.06 -2.26
CA SER A 316 33.88 15.71 -2.81
C SER A 316 33.73 14.59 -1.79
N SER A 317 32.77 13.69 -2.02
CA SER A 317 32.84 12.37 -1.40
C SER A 317 34.17 11.70 -1.79
N LYS A 318 34.86 11.07 -0.83
CA LYS A 318 36.04 10.22 -1.11
C LYS A 318 35.77 9.27 -2.28
N TYR A 319 34.55 8.74 -2.35
CA TYR A 319 34.13 7.81 -3.39
C TYR A 319 33.84 8.48 -4.74
N GLU A 320 33.42 9.76 -4.77
CA GLU A 320 33.35 10.53 -6.02
C GLU A 320 34.75 10.69 -6.61
N GLU A 321 35.74 11.05 -5.78
CA GLU A 321 37.15 11.16 -6.22
C GLU A 321 37.71 9.82 -6.70
N GLU A 322 37.31 8.72 -6.07
CA GLU A 322 37.69 7.37 -6.48
C GLU A 322 37.13 7.00 -7.86
N ILE A 323 35.84 7.28 -8.11
CA ILE A 323 35.22 7.08 -9.42
C ILE A 323 35.88 7.99 -10.47
N VAL A 324 36.12 9.25 -10.14
CA VAL A 324 36.80 10.21 -11.02
C VAL A 324 38.21 9.74 -11.37
N GLY A 325 39.00 9.34 -10.38
CA GLY A 325 40.35 8.83 -10.59
C GLY A 325 40.36 7.58 -11.46
N TRP A 326 39.39 6.67 -11.24
CA TRP A 326 39.21 5.49 -12.09
C TRP A 326 38.84 5.87 -13.54
N LEU A 327 37.92 6.82 -13.75
CA LEU A 327 37.54 7.30 -15.09
C LEU A 327 38.72 7.96 -15.82
N GLN A 328 39.44 8.84 -15.13
CA GLN A 328 40.60 9.55 -15.69
C GLN A 328 41.73 8.59 -16.04
N LYS A 329 42.02 7.61 -15.17
CA LYS A 329 42.99 6.54 -15.44
C LYS A 329 42.65 5.74 -16.70
N ASN A 330 41.36 5.60 -17.01
CA ASN A 330 40.87 4.92 -18.21
C ASN A 330 40.63 5.87 -19.41
N GLY A 331 41.12 7.11 -19.36
CA GLY A 331 41.14 8.02 -20.50
C GLY A 331 39.87 8.84 -20.73
N PHE A 332 38.96 8.91 -19.75
CA PHE A 332 37.76 9.73 -19.85
C PHE A 332 38.00 11.14 -19.32
N ASN A 333 37.61 12.15 -20.10
CA ASN A 333 37.51 13.51 -19.62
C ASN A 333 36.21 13.68 -18.82
N VAL A 334 36.33 14.18 -17.60
CA VAL A 334 35.22 14.26 -16.64
C VAL A 334 35.05 15.68 -16.12
N GLU A 335 33.80 16.12 -16.05
CA GLU A 335 33.40 17.35 -15.39
C GLU A 335 32.79 16.99 -14.04
N GLN A 336 33.31 17.59 -12.96
CA GLN A 336 32.81 17.37 -11.61
C GLN A 336 31.89 18.51 -11.16
N ARG A 337 30.89 18.20 -10.33
CA ARG A 337 29.99 19.19 -9.70
C ARG A 337 29.34 20.15 -10.70
N ASN A 338 28.87 19.63 -11.83
CA ASN A 338 28.31 20.44 -12.89
C ASN A 338 26.88 20.92 -12.54
N ARG A 339 26.74 22.20 -12.20
CA ARG A 339 25.43 22.86 -11.93
C ARG A 339 24.76 23.47 -13.16
N LYS A 340 25.43 23.48 -14.32
CA LYS A 340 24.97 24.17 -15.53
C LYS A 340 24.02 23.28 -16.33
N ILE A 341 24.29 21.97 -16.39
CA ILE A 341 23.56 21.05 -17.26
C ILE A 341 22.13 20.83 -16.79
N ILE A 342 21.87 20.61 -15.49
CA ILE A 342 20.50 20.38 -15.00
C ILE A 342 20.04 21.39 -13.94
N ALA A 343 20.46 22.65 -14.11
CA ALA A 343 20.17 23.76 -13.21
C ALA A 343 18.70 23.76 -12.69
N PRO A 344 18.47 24.00 -11.38
CA PRO A 344 19.46 24.38 -10.36
C PRO A 344 20.18 23.18 -9.71
N LYS A 345 20.02 21.96 -10.24
CA LYS A 345 20.64 20.76 -9.68
C LYS A 345 22.09 20.63 -10.17
N GLU A 346 22.94 20.08 -9.32
CA GLU A 346 24.33 19.70 -9.62
C GLU A 346 24.38 18.28 -10.15
N LEU A 347 25.33 17.93 -11.01
CA LEU A 347 25.74 16.54 -11.31
C LEU A 347 27.08 16.27 -10.68
N ASP A 348 27.24 15.15 -9.98
CA ASP A 348 28.50 14.84 -9.29
C ASP A 348 29.62 14.63 -10.31
N ILE A 349 29.36 13.77 -11.31
CA ILE A 349 30.30 13.46 -12.39
C ILE A 349 29.55 13.45 -13.73
N TYR A 350 30.09 14.15 -14.73
CA TYR A 350 29.60 14.12 -16.11
C TYR A 350 30.72 13.80 -17.09
N ILE A 351 30.45 12.90 -18.04
CA ILE A 351 31.35 12.52 -19.14
C ILE A 351 30.71 13.01 -20.45
N PRO A 352 31.08 14.21 -20.95
CA PRO A 352 30.42 14.84 -22.09
C PRO A 352 30.43 13.99 -23.36
N THR A 353 31.58 13.37 -23.67
CA THR A 353 31.79 12.56 -24.87
C THR A 353 30.87 11.34 -24.93
N CYS A 354 30.49 10.79 -23.77
CA CYS A 354 29.61 9.63 -23.67
C CYS A 354 28.14 10.01 -23.43
N LYS A 355 27.82 11.29 -23.21
CA LYS A 355 26.50 11.75 -22.72
C LYS A 355 26.04 10.94 -21.50
N LEU A 356 26.97 10.66 -20.58
CA LEU A 356 26.72 9.86 -19.38
C LEU A 356 27.09 10.69 -18.15
N ALA A 357 26.23 10.66 -17.13
CA ALA A 357 26.46 11.26 -15.83
C ALA A 357 26.34 10.19 -14.74
N ILE A 358 27.04 10.39 -13.63
CA ILE A 358 27.07 9.48 -12.49
C ILE A 358 26.80 10.31 -11.23
N GLU A 359 25.93 9.77 -10.39
CA GLU A 359 25.60 10.26 -9.06
C GLU A 359 26.10 9.26 -8.03
N PHE A 360 26.80 9.77 -7.02
CA PHE A 360 27.19 8.98 -5.87
C PHE A 360 26.25 9.29 -4.71
N ASP A 361 25.30 8.39 -4.48
CA ASP A 361 24.21 8.59 -3.54
C ASP A 361 24.59 8.03 -2.14
N GLY A 362 25.23 8.86 -1.31
CA GLY A 362 25.53 8.53 0.09
C GLY A 362 24.25 8.23 0.90
N LEU A 363 24.24 7.14 1.68
CA LEU A 363 22.99 6.57 2.20
C LEU A 363 22.22 7.51 3.14
N TYR A 364 22.93 8.23 4.02
CA TYR A 364 22.31 9.24 4.89
C TYR A 364 21.83 10.46 4.10
N TRP A 365 22.66 10.98 3.19
CA TRP A 365 22.37 12.22 2.48
C TRP A 365 21.26 12.08 1.45
N HIS A 366 21.02 10.87 0.98
CA HIS A 366 20.01 10.53 -0.01
C HIS A 366 18.76 9.87 0.59
N SER A 367 18.67 9.76 1.93
CA SER A 367 17.48 9.29 2.65
C SER A 367 16.52 10.43 3.01
N GLU A 368 15.37 10.08 3.62
CA GLU A 368 14.40 11.06 4.13
C GLU A 368 15.01 11.95 5.22
N SER A 369 15.89 11.44 6.08
CA SER A 369 16.64 12.24 7.06
C SER A 369 17.63 13.20 6.40
N GLY A 370 18.18 12.83 5.23
CA GLY A 370 18.95 13.72 4.33
C GLY A 370 18.09 14.77 3.62
N SER A 371 16.81 14.88 3.97
CA SER A 371 15.82 15.76 3.34
C SER A 371 15.60 15.47 1.86
N LYS A 372 15.75 14.20 1.44
CA LYS A 372 15.39 13.78 0.09
C LYS A 372 14.03 13.11 0.10
N ASP A 373 13.10 13.72 -0.61
CA ASP A 373 11.81 13.11 -0.85
C ASP A 373 11.91 11.99 -1.91
N LYS A 374 10.83 11.21 -2.01
CA LYS A 374 10.73 10.08 -2.92
C LYS A 374 10.93 10.39 -4.41
N TRP A 375 10.79 11.64 -4.82
CA TRP A 375 10.94 12.06 -6.21
C TRP A 375 12.33 12.63 -6.50
N TYR A 376 13.22 12.74 -5.50
CA TYR A 376 14.51 13.39 -5.65
C TYR A 376 15.36 12.79 -6.78
N HIS A 377 15.71 11.50 -6.68
CA HIS A 377 16.52 10.81 -7.69
C HIS A 377 15.81 10.76 -9.04
N TRP A 378 14.53 10.36 -9.04
CA TRP A 378 13.72 10.27 -10.26
C TRP A 378 13.66 11.59 -11.04
N ASN A 379 13.45 12.72 -10.36
CA ASN A 379 13.42 14.04 -10.99
C ASN A 379 14.77 14.40 -11.62
N LYS A 380 15.88 14.01 -10.96
CA LYS A 380 17.24 14.22 -11.46
C LYS A 380 17.48 13.39 -12.71
N THR A 381 17.17 12.09 -12.68
CA THR A 381 17.26 11.19 -13.84
C THR A 381 16.42 11.71 -15.02
N ARG A 382 15.19 12.14 -14.76
CA ARG A 382 14.30 12.67 -15.81
C ARG A 382 14.86 13.94 -16.45
N ARG A 383 15.45 14.85 -15.67
CA ARG A 383 16.10 16.07 -16.20
C ARG A 383 17.28 15.73 -17.11
N CYS A 384 18.10 14.76 -16.74
CA CYS A 384 19.19 14.28 -17.60
C CYS A 384 18.64 13.65 -18.88
N GLN A 385 17.64 12.78 -18.76
CA GLN A 385 17.01 12.10 -19.91
C GLN A 385 16.44 13.10 -20.93
N GLN A 386 15.81 14.18 -20.47
CA GLN A 386 15.31 15.27 -21.32
C GLN A 386 16.42 15.98 -22.12
N LYS A 387 17.68 15.90 -21.67
CA LYS A 387 18.86 16.41 -22.37
C LYS A 387 19.60 15.34 -23.18
N GLY A 388 19.03 14.14 -23.29
CA GLY A 388 19.68 13.00 -23.93
C GLY A 388 20.91 12.50 -23.15
N ILE A 389 20.96 12.75 -21.84
CA ILE A 389 22.03 12.30 -20.94
C ILE A 389 21.53 11.12 -20.13
N ARG A 390 22.31 10.03 -20.12
CA ARG A 390 22.06 8.89 -19.25
C ARG A 390 22.62 9.17 -17.85
N LEU A 391 21.77 9.18 -16.84
CA LEU A 391 22.19 9.33 -15.44
C LEU A 391 22.24 7.96 -14.76
N ILE A 392 23.38 7.62 -14.16
CA ILE A 392 23.55 6.43 -13.33
C ILE A 392 23.58 6.85 -11.85
N HIS A 393 22.85 6.12 -11.03
CA HIS A 393 22.81 6.31 -9.58
C HIS A 393 23.49 5.13 -8.88
N ILE A 394 24.61 5.39 -8.22
CA ILE A 394 25.37 4.40 -7.44
C ILE A 394 25.15 4.73 -5.97
N PHE A 395 24.47 3.84 -5.24
CA PHE A 395 24.37 4.01 -3.79
C PHE A 395 25.68 3.57 -3.12
N GLU A 396 25.98 4.21 -1.99
CA GLU A 396 27.23 4.00 -1.26
C GLU A 396 27.48 2.54 -0.86
N ASP A 397 26.46 1.78 -0.44
CA ASP A 397 26.57 0.33 -0.17
C ASP A 397 26.97 -0.46 -1.42
N GLU A 398 26.42 -0.11 -2.59
CA GLU A 398 26.73 -0.78 -3.86
C GLU A 398 28.21 -0.55 -4.24
N TRP A 399 28.74 0.65 -4.02
CA TRP A 399 30.15 0.93 -4.30
C TRP A 399 31.08 0.26 -3.30
N ILE A 400 30.77 0.31 -2.00
CA ILE A 400 31.62 -0.26 -0.95
C ILE A 400 31.68 -1.79 -1.05
N GLU A 401 30.53 -2.45 -1.22
CA GLU A 401 30.46 -3.91 -1.20
C GLU A 401 30.71 -4.54 -2.57
N LYS A 402 30.36 -3.84 -3.65
CA LYS A 402 30.31 -4.41 -5.01
C LYS A 402 31.03 -3.53 -6.03
N LYS A 403 32.12 -2.89 -5.61
CA LYS A 403 32.94 -1.98 -6.42
C LYS A 403 33.24 -2.54 -7.81
N GLU A 404 33.77 -3.76 -7.89
CA GLU A 404 34.15 -4.38 -9.16
C GLU A 404 32.96 -4.58 -10.11
N ILE A 405 31.75 -4.86 -9.57
CA ILE A 405 30.53 -4.99 -10.37
C ILE A 405 30.08 -3.61 -10.86
N CYS A 406 30.20 -2.56 -10.03
CA CYS A 406 29.91 -1.18 -10.43
C CYS A 406 30.85 -0.72 -11.55
N GLU A 407 32.16 -0.92 -11.39
CA GLU A 407 33.17 -0.60 -12.42
C GLU A 407 32.91 -1.37 -13.72
N ASP A 408 32.57 -2.66 -13.63
CA ASP A 408 32.22 -3.48 -14.79
C ASP A 408 30.98 -2.93 -15.52
N LEU A 409 29.89 -2.60 -14.80
CA LEU A 409 28.70 -1.99 -15.39
C LEU A 409 28.99 -0.64 -16.04
N LEU A 410 29.76 0.23 -15.38
CA LEU A 410 30.18 1.51 -15.94
C LEU A 410 31.02 1.33 -17.20
N SER A 411 31.98 0.39 -17.20
CA SER A 411 32.84 0.12 -18.36
C SER A 411 32.03 -0.34 -19.58
N ARG A 412 30.95 -1.12 -19.37
CA ARG A 412 30.01 -1.51 -20.43
C ARG A 412 29.27 -0.33 -21.03
N PHE A 413 28.88 0.66 -20.21
CA PHE A 413 28.18 1.85 -20.70
C PHE A 413 29.11 2.85 -21.38
N LEU A 414 30.37 2.88 -20.95
CA LEU A 414 31.42 3.71 -21.51
C LEU A 414 32.09 3.06 -22.74
N GLY A 415 31.89 1.76 -22.95
CA GLY A 415 32.32 1.04 -24.15
C GLY A 415 33.77 0.56 -24.13
N PHE A 416 34.34 0.27 -22.95
CA PHE A 416 35.74 -0.17 -22.81
C PHE A 416 35.88 -1.37 -21.87
N GLY A 417 37.07 -1.99 -21.82
CA GLY A 417 37.45 -2.98 -20.81
C GLY A 417 36.77 -4.36 -20.93
N GLN A 418 35.92 -4.59 -21.92
CA GLN A 418 35.18 -5.83 -22.09
C GLN A 418 35.79 -6.73 -23.18
N GLN A 419 36.06 -7.99 -22.85
CA GLN A 419 36.34 -9.03 -23.82
C GLN A 419 35.06 -9.42 -24.56
N LYS A 420 35.04 -9.24 -25.88
CA LYS A 420 33.89 -9.58 -26.72
C LYS A 420 33.88 -11.07 -27.05
N ILE A 421 32.84 -11.77 -26.64
CA ILE A 421 32.55 -13.16 -27.01
C ILE A 421 31.31 -13.18 -27.88
N PHE A 422 31.37 -13.81 -29.06
CA PHE A 422 30.19 -13.95 -29.91
C PHE A 422 29.35 -15.13 -29.44
N ALA A 423 28.05 -14.89 -29.21
CA ALA A 423 27.14 -15.91 -28.69
C ALA A 423 27.18 -17.20 -29.51
N ARG A 424 27.36 -17.14 -30.85
CA ARG A 424 27.47 -18.32 -31.74
C ARG A 424 28.58 -19.32 -31.35
N LYS A 425 29.62 -18.86 -30.65
CA LYS A 425 30.72 -19.70 -30.14
C LYS A 425 30.46 -20.30 -28.76
N CYS A 426 29.30 -20.00 -28.17
CA CYS A 426 28.91 -20.51 -26.86
C CYS A 426 27.95 -21.70 -26.97
N ASP A 427 27.85 -22.48 -25.91
CA ASP A 427 26.80 -23.49 -25.72
C ASP A 427 25.75 -22.97 -24.75
N VAL A 428 24.48 -23.24 -25.02
CA VAL A 428 23.40 -22.98 -24.05
C VAL A 428 23.25 -24.22 -23.17
N ARG A 429 23.35 -24.06 -21.86
CA ARG A 429 23.16 -25.15 -20.88
C ARG A 429 22.24 -24.69 -19.75
N GLU A 430 21.46 -25.60 -19.20
CA GLU A 430 20.82 -25.38 -17.90
C GLU A 430 21.86 -25.57 -16.79
N ILE A 431 21.81 -24.73 -15.76
CA ILE A 431 22.71 -24.80 -14.61
C ILE A 431 21.93 -24.98 -13.31
N THR A 432 22.60 -25.52 -12.30
CA THR A 432 22.00 -25.70 -10.99
C THR A 432 21.75 -24.36 -10.29
N ASN A 433 20.83 -24.34 -9.31
CA ASN A 433 20.62 -23.15 -8.48
C ASN A 433 21.87 -22.76 -7.68
N GLN A 434 22.75 -23.72 -7.36
CA GLN A 434 24.01 -23.45 -6.68
C GLN A 434 24.99 -22.69 -7.58
N GLU A 435 25.25 -23.20 -8.79
CA GLU A 435 26.10 -22.52 -9.79
C GLU A 435 25.55 -21.13 -10.14
N CYS A 436 24.23 -21.03 -10.34
CA CYS A 436 23.57 -19.76 -10.60
C CYS A 436 23.75 -18.77 -9.44
N SER A 437 23.63 -19.23 -8.19
CA SER A 437 23.79 -18.37 -7.02
C SER A 437 25.21 -17.83 -6.92
N ILE A 438 26.23 -18.68 -7.12
CA ILE A 438 27.64 -18.26 -7.12
C ILE A 438 27.88 -17.21 -8.20
N PHE A 439 27.46 -17.50 -9.44
CA PHE A 439 27.66 -16.58 -10.55
C PHE A 439 26.96 -15.23 -10.34
N LEU A 440 25.72 -15.23 -9.83
CA LEU A 440 24.97 -14.00 -9.58
C LEU A 440 25.59 -13.16 -8.47
N ASP A 441 26.12 -13.78 -7.42
CA ASP A 441 26.76 -13.07 -6.31
C ASP A 441 28.02 -12.33 -6.79
N GLU A 442 28.80 -12.98 -7.64
CA GLU A 442 30.04 -12.43 -8.20
C GLU A 442 29.81 -11.36 -9.29
N ASN A 443 28.71 -11.43 -10.04
CA ASN A 443 28.57 -10.69 -11.30
C ASN A 443 27.31 -9.81 -11.41
N HIS A 444 26.34 -9.92 -10.52
CA HIS A 444 25.07 -9.19 -10.61
C HIS A 444 24.91 -8.20 -9.45
N ILE A 445 24.62 -6.93 -9.76
CA ILE A 445 24.52 -5.86 -8.73
C ILE A 445 23.47 -6.16 -7.64
N GLN A 446 22.34 -6.76 -8.03
CA GLN A 446 21.28 -7.19 -7.11
C GLN A 446 21.57 -8.54 -6.38
N GLY A 447 22.73 -9.15 -6.62
CA GLY A 447 23.18 -10.40 -6.00
C GLY A 447 22.34 -11.64 -6.34
N LYS A 448 22.56 -12.69 -5.54
CA LYS A 448 21.94 -14.01 -5.68
C LYS A 448 20.42 -13.98 -5.67
N LYS A 449 19.82 -14.86 -6.47
CA LYS A 449 18.38 -15.09 -6.52
C LYS A 449 18.06 -16.49 -7.01
N SER A 450 17.14 -17.19 -6.35
CA SER A 450 16.63 -18.49 -6.81
C SER A 450 15.66 -18.32 -7.97
N ALA A 451 15.67 -19.28 -8.89
CA ALA A 451 14.75 -19.35 -10.02
C ALA A 451 14.40 -20.82 -10.32
N SER A 452 13.32 -21.07 -11.05
CA SER A 452 12.97 -22.44 -11.47
C SER A 452 13.70 -22.86 -12.75
N VAL A 453 14.15 -21.90 -13.56
CA VAL A 453 14.92 -22.13 -14.78
C VAL A 453 16.14 -21.22 -14.78
N ASN A 454 17.35 -21.80 -14.90
CA ASN A 454 18.61 -21.06 -14.98
C ASN A 454 19.33 -21.46 -16.27
N LEU A 455 19.43 -20.55 -17.22
CA LEU A 455 20.11 -20.78 -18.50
C LEU A 455 21.44 -20.05 -18.53
N GLY A 456 22.51 -20.75 -18.92
CA GLY A 456 23.86 -20.23 -19.07
C GLY A 456 24.38 -20.34 -20.50
N LEU A 457 25.18 -19.36 -20.93
CA LEU A 457 26.02 -19.44 -22.11
C LEU A 457 27.45 -19.76 -21.69
N PHE A 458 27.97 -20.89 -22.18
CA PHE A 458 29.31 -21.36 -21.90
C PHE A 458 30.23 -21.09 -23.09
N TYR A 459 31.33 -20.39 -22.87
CA TYR A 459 32.43 -20.32 -23.84
C TYR A 459 33.48 -21.37 -23.45
N GLY A 460 33.46 -22.52 -24.13
CA GLY A 460 34.18 -23.71 -23.67
C GLY A 460 33.59 -24.23 -22.35
N ASN A 461 34.40 -24.20 -21.28
CA ASN A 461 33.99 -24.60 -19.93
C ASN A 461 33.64 -23.40 -19.02
N GLN A 462 33.81 -22.17 -19.51
CA GLN A 462 33.54 -20.97 -18.71
C GLN A 462 32.11 -20.47 -18.93
N LEU A 463 31.34 -20.33 -17.85
CA LEU A 463 30.06 -19.63 -17.89
C LEU A 463 30.32 -18.14 -18.15
N ALA A 464 29.84 -17.63 -19.28
CA ALA A 464 30.10 -16.27 -19.75
C ALA A 464 28.91 -15.32 -19.54
N GLN A 465 27.68 -15.85 -19.60
CA GLN A 465 26.45 -15.10 -19.38
C GLN A 465 25.36 -16.02 -18.87
N LEU A 466 24.42 -15.48 -18.08
CA LEU A 466 23.23 -16.22 -17.66
C LEU A 466 21.95 -15.40 -17.81
N MET A 467 20.83 -16.13 -17.83
CA MET A 467 19.48 -15.58 -17.77
C MET A 467 18.57 -16.53 -16.96
N THR A 468 17.87 -15.99 -15.96
CA THR A 468 17.02 -16.80 -15.06
C THR A 468 15.53 -16.47 -15.19
N PHE A 469 14.70 -17.48 -14.99
CA PHE A 469 13.24 -17.39 -15.06
C PHE A 469 12.57 -18.13 -13.92
N MET A 470 11.46 -17.56 -13.44
CA MET A 470 10.54 -18.27 -12.55
C MET A 470 9.09 -17.94 -12.90
N HIS A 471 8.14 -18.68 -12.34
CA HIS A 471 6.74 -18.27 -12.42
C HIS A 471 6.52 -16.89 -11.82
N SER A 472 5.68 -16.09 -12.48
CA SER A 472 5.39 -14.72 -12.08
C SER A 472 5.04 -14.62 -10.59
N ARG A 473 5.82 -13.81 -9.86
CA ARG A 473 5.68 -13.67 -8.40
C ARG A 473 4.50 -12.81 -7.98
N PHE A 474 4.11 -11.85 -8.82
CA PHE A 474 3.21 -10.77 -8.43
C PHE A 474 1.96 -10.67 -9.29
N ASN A 475 2.00 -11.12 -10.55
CA ASN A 475 0.89 -11.00 -11.47
C ASN A 475 0.40 -12.39 -11.91
N LYS A 476 -0.80 -12.77 -11.48
CA LYS A 476 -1.42 -14.06 -11.81
C LYS A 476 -1.77 -14.20 -13.30
N ASN A 477 -1.86 -13.08 -14.02
CA ASN A 477 -2.17 -13.05 -15.46
C ASN A 477 -0.91 -13.14 -16.34
N ILE A 478 0.27 -13.26 -15.73
CA ILE A 478 1.54 -13.45 -16.44
C ILE A 478 2.12 -14.78 -15.99
N GLU A 479 2.61 -15.58 -16.93
CA GLU A 479 3.07 -16.94 -16.66
C GLU A 479 4.48 -16.96 -16.05
N TRP A 480 5.42 -16.25 -16.69
CA TRP A 480 6.83 -16.25 -16.33
C TRP A 480 7.35 -14.85 -16.01
N GLU A 481 8.42 -14.81 -15.23
CA GLU A 481 9.20 -13.63 -14.92
C GLU A 481 10.67 -13.88 -15.20
N ASN A 482 11.29 -13.03 -16.02
CA ASN A 482 12.74 -12.97 -16.14
C ASN A 482 13.32 -12.15 -14.98
N ILE A 483 14.04 -12.81 -14.07
CA ILE A 483 14.47 -12.20 -12.80
C ILE A 483 15.85 -11.57 -12.90
N ARG A 484 16.79 -12.24 -13.58
CA ARG A 484 18.19 -11.82 -13.67
C ARG A 484 18.73 -12.11 -15.07
N CYS A 485 19.60 -11.23 -15.52
CA CYS A 485 20.44 -11.44 -16.69
C CYS A 485 21.73 -10.65 -16.52
N CYS A 486 22.89 -11.33 -16.58
CA CYS A 486 24.20 -10.67 -16.52
C CYS A 486 25.26 -11.50 -17.23
N ASN A 487 26.32 -10.82 -17.67
CA ASN A 487 27.56 -11.45 -18.09
C ASN A 487 28.52 -11.54 -16.90
N ALA A 488 29.50 -12.43 -17.01
CA ALA A 488 30.67 -12.38 -16.15
C ALA A 488 31.36 -11.02 -16.25
N LYS A 489 31.96 -10.55 -15.15
CA LYS A 489 32.75 -9.30 -15.15
C LYS A 489 33.84 -9.35 -16.23
N GLY A 490 34.06 -8.24 -16.91
CA GLY A 490 35.01 -8.11 -18.01
C GLY A 490 34.59 -8.80 -19.31
N ILE A 491 33.38 -9.38 -19.40
CA ILE A 491 32.91 -10.09 -20.59
C ILE A 491 31.66 -9.43 -21.18
N GLN A 492 31.69 -9.22 -22.50
CA GLN A 492 30.51 -8.84 -23.29
C GLN A 492 30.16 -9.95 -24.28
N VAL A 493 29.01 -10.61 -24.06
CA VAL A 493 28.51 -11.63 -24.98
C VAL A 493 27.60 -11.01 -26.05
N VAL A 494 28.13 -10.84 -27.26
CA VAL A 494 27.40 -10.25 -28.39
C VAL A 494 26.34 -11.23 -28.90
N GLY A 495 25.08 -10.80 -28.87
CA GLY A 495 23.91 -11.62 -29.23
C GLY A 495 23.51 -12.66 -28.18
N GLY A 496 24.15 -12.65 -27.00
CA GLY A 496 23.96 -13.69 -25.99
C GLY A 496 22.58 -13.66 -25.34
N VAL A 497 22.07 -12.46 -25.04
CA VAL A 497 20.72 -12.28 -24.49
C VAL A 497 19.66 -12.89 -25.40
N SER A 498 19.69 -12.58 -26.70
CA SER A 498 18.75 -13.14 -27.69
C SER A 498 18.89 -14.65 -27.82
N ARG A 499 20.11 -15.20 -27.71
CA ARG A 499 20.33 -16.64 -27.78
C ARG A 499 19.73 -17.38 -26.58
N LEU A 500 19.92 -16.85 -25.36
CA LEU A 500 19.30 -17.40 -24.15
C LEU A 500 17.78 -17.28 -24.19
N TRP A 501 17.27 -16.13 -24.59
CA TRP A 501 15.84 -15.87 -24.75
C TRP A 501 15.19 -16.83 -25.75
N ASN A 502 15.75 -16.97 -26.94
CA ASN A 502 15.21 -17.87 -27.97
C ASN A 502 15.23 -19.33 -27.53
N HIS A 503 16.26 -19.75 -26.78
CA HIS A 503 16.29 -21.07 -26.17
C HIS A 503 15.15 -21.24 -25.16
N PHE A 504 14.93 -20.25 -24.29
CA PHE A 504 13.83 -20.26 -23.33
C PHE A 504 12.46 -20.36 -24.02
N ILE A 505 12.19 -19.51 -25.01
CA ILE A 505 10.94 -19.54 -25.78
C ILE A 505 10.72 -20.88 -26.45
N LYS A 506 11.73 -21.44 -27.11
CA LYS A 506 11.62 -22.71 -27.83
C LYS A 506 11.38 -23.89 -26.88
N LYS A 507 12.07 -23.92 -25.74
CA LYS A 507 12.06 -25.06 -24.82
C LYS A 507 10.87 -25.06 -23.87
N TYR A 508 10.52 -23.89 -23.31
CA TYR A 508 9.49 -23.77 -22.29
C TYR A 508 8.16 -23.24 -22.84
N ASN A 509 8.14 -22.75 -24.08
CA ASN A 509 6.93 -22.33 -24.80
C ASN A 509 5.98 -21.42 -23.99
N PRO A 510 6.49 -20.35 -23.35
CA PRO A 510 5.69 -19.49 -22.49
C PRO A 510 4.65 -18.71 -23.31
N GLN A 511 3.52 -18.39 -22.68
CA GLN A 511 2.48 -17.51 -23.23
C GLN A 511 2.77 -16.04 -22.93
N SER A 512 3.42 -15.77 -21.78
CA SER A 512 3.76 -14.40 -21.37
C SER A 512 4.95 -14.37 -20.42
N VAL A 513 5.75 -13.32 -20.52
CA VAL A 513 6.91 -13.08 -19.66
C VAL A 513 6.95 -11.62 -19.22
N VAL A 514 7.16 -11.37 -17.93
CA VAL A 514 7.43 -10.03 -17.39
C VAL A 514 8.88 -9.87 -16.97
N SER A 515 9.42 -8.67 -17.05
CA SER A 515 10.67 -8.29 -16.39
C SER A 515 10.62 -6.85 -15.89
N TYR A 516 11.48 -6.52 -14.94
CA TYR A 516 11.54 -5.22 -14.29
C TYR A 516 12.91 -4.58 -14.47
N CYS A 517 12.96 -3.45 -15.17
CA CYS A 517 14.18 -2.72 -15.48
C CYS A 517 14.46 -1.66 -14.42
N ASP A 518 15.57 -1.77 -13.69
CA ASP A 518 16.01 -0.76 -12.72
C ASP A 518 16.48 0.50 -13.46
N ARG A 519 15.73 1.59 -13.31
CA ARG A 519 15.96 2.86 -14.03
C ARG A 519 17.19 3.62 -13.57
N ARG A 520 17.78 3.23 -12.43
CA ARG A 520 19.06 3.79 -11.98
C ARG A 520 20.21 3.34 -12.85
N TRP A 521 20.11 2.11 -13.37
CA TRP A 521 21.20 1.47 -14.10
C TRP A 521 20.90 1.35 -15.59
N PHE A 522 19.65 1.09 -16.00
CA PHE A 522 19.32 0.62 -17.34
C PHE A 522 18.19 1.41 -18.02
N THR A 523 18.14 1.34 -19.35
CA THR A 523 17.15 2.03 -20.20
C THR A 523 16.03 1.12 -20.71
N GLY A 524 16.16 -0.20 -20.52
CA GLY A 524 15.21 -1.20 -21.01
C GLY A 524 15.35 -1.58 -22.49
N GLU A 525 16.34 -1.05 -23.21
CA GLU A 525 16.49 -1.29 -24.66
C GLU A 525 16.64 -2.78 -25.01
N THR A 526 17.33 -3.54 -24.15
CA THR A 526 17.44 -5.00 -24.28
C THR A 526 16.07 -5.68 -24.40
N TYR A 527 15.07 -5.24 -23.64
CA TYR A 527 13.73 -5.83 -23.67
C TYR A 527 13.03 -5.53 -25.00
N ARG A 528 13.19 -4.32 -25.57
CA ARG A 528 12.66 -4.00 -26.90
C ARG A 528 13.22 -4.92 -27.98
N VAL A 529 14.52 -5.17 -27.96
CA VAL A 529 15.19 -6.09 -28.90
C VAL A 529 14.64 -7.52 -28.79
N LEU A 530 14.22 -7.95 -27.60
CA LEU A 530 13.60 -9.27 -27.39
C LEU A 530 12.09 -9.30 -27.71
N GLY A 531 11.51 -8.20 -28.18
CA GLY A 531 10.09 -8.10 -28.51
C GLY A 531 9.17 -7.82 -27.32
N PHE A 532 9.71 -7.39 -26.18
CA PHE A 532 8.88 -6.93 -25.06
C PHE A 532 8.32 -5.54 -25.34
N THR A 533 7.16 -5.27 -24.77
CA THR A 533 6.52 -3.96 -24.76
C THR A 533 6.61 -3.35 -23.36
N LEU A 534 6.85 -2.03 -23.30
CA LEU A 534 6.80 -1.30 -22.03
C LEU A 534 5.34 -1.14 -21.63
N GLU A 535 4.94 -1.78 -20.52
CA GLU A 535 3.55 -1.75 -20.06
C GLU A 535 3.31 -0.62 -19.06
N HIS A 536 4.23 -0.42 -18.09
CA HIS A 536 4.11 0.62 -17.09
C HIS A 536 5.45 1.00 -16.46
N SER A 537 5.64 2.29 -16.15
CA SER A 537 6.76 2.77 -15.34
C SER A 537 6.35 2.91 -13.88
N ASN A 538 6.85 2.04 -13.01
CA ASN A 538 6.56 2.09 -11.59
C ASN A 538 7.16 3.36 -10.95
N ARG A 539 6.45 3.88 -9.95
CA ARG A 539 6.91 4.99 -9.12
C ARG A 539 8.16 4.60 -8.32
N PRO A 540 8.95 5.59 -7.88
CA PRO A 540 10.03 5.38 -6.91
C PRO A 540 9.63 4.44 -5.77
N GLN A 541 10.46 3.44 -5.54
CA GLN A 541 10.37 2.50 -4.44
C GLN A 541 11.37 2.90 -3.36
N TYR A 542 11.12 2.46 -2.13
CA TYR A 542 12.05 2.68 -1.03
C TYR A 542 12.68 1.36 -0.57
N SER A 543 13.90 1.50 -0.09
CA SER A 543 14.58 0.55 0.78
C SER A 543 14.69 1.15 2.18
N TYR A 544 14.84 0.30 3.19
CA TYR A 544 15.27 0.77 4.51
C TYR A 544 16.80 0.80 4.57
N THR A 545 17.37 1.73 5.31
CA THR A 545 18.81 1.87 5.51
C THR A 545 19.16 2.27 6.93
N ASP A 546 20.26 1.73 7.44
CA ASP A 546 20.92 2.16 8.67
C ASP A 546 22.06 3.14 8.38
N TYR A 547 22.17 3.61 7.13
CA TYR A 547 23.26 4.40 6.57
C TYR A 547 24.57 3.66 6.34
N GLU A 548 24.59 2.34 6.47
CA GLU A 548 25.70 1.48 6.07
C GLU A 548 25.25 0.53 4.95
N HIS A 549 24.08 -0.07 5.13
CA HIS A 549 23.47 -1.04 4.24
C HIS A 549 22.10 -0.56 3.77
N ARG A 550 21.63 -1.12 2.65
CA ARG A 550 20.23 -1.01 2.22
C ARG A 550 19.56 -2.36 2.23
N TRP A 551 18.35 -2.38 2.77
CA TRP A 551 17.51 -3.56 2.81
C TRP A 551 16.20 -3.36 2.08
N ASN A 552 15.79 -4.44 1.40
CA ASN A 552 14.51 -4.47 0.73
C ASN A 552 13.35 -4.27 1.72
N ARG A 553 12.45 -3.33 1.43
CA ARG A 553 11.24 -3.05 2.23
C ARG A 553 10.39 -4.28 2.56
N MET A 554 10.42 -5.31 1.73
CA MET A 554 9.68 -6.56 1.97
C MET A 554 10.20 -7.35 3.19
N LEU A 555 11.38 -7.04 3.71
CA LEU A 555 11.90 -7.59 4.98
C LEU A 555 11.29 -6.91 6.22
N PHE A 556 10.61 -5.79 6.00
CA PHE A 556 10.08 -4.91 7.04
C PHE A 556 8.60 -4.65 6.79
N THR A 557 7.83 -5.65 6.35
CA THR A 557 6.36 -5.55 6.43
C THR A 557 5.92 -5.48 7.90
N LYS A 558 4.75 -4.93 8.20
CA LYS A 558 4.25 -4.79 9.59
C LYS A 558 4.47 -6.06 10.42
N ASP A 559 4.04 -7.22 9.93
CA ASP A 559 4.21 -8.50 10.63
C ASP A 559 5.67 -8.89 10.88
N LYS A 560 6.57 -8.58 9.93
CA LYS A 560 8.01 -8.86 10.07
C LYS A 560 8.67 -7.89 11.03
N CYS A 561 8.26 -6.63 11.02
CA CYS A 561 8.68 -5.63 12.00
C CYS A 561 8.27 -6.06 13.42
N LEU A 562 7.01 -6.44 13.63
CA LEU A 562 6.51 -6.94 14.92
C LEU A 562 7.29 -8.17 15.41
N LYS A 563 7.63 -9.10 14.51
CA LYS A 563 8.49 -10.25 14.84
C LYS A 563 9.90 -9.84 15.27
N LYS A 564 10.49 -8.82 14.63
CA LYS A 564 11.85 -8.32 14.96
C LYS A 564 11.93 -7.65 16.33
N ILE A 565 10.84 -7.03 16.79
CA ILE A 565 10.80 -6.30 18.06
C ILE A 565 10.13 -7.08 19.19
N ARG A 566 9.78 -8.36 18.96
CA ARG A 566 9.02 -9.19 19.90
C ARG A 566 9.69 -9.25 21.28
N ASP A 567 11.00 -9.41 21.31
CA ASP A 567 11.76 -9.58 22.56
C ASP A 567 12.01 -8.24 23.29
N MET A 568 11.63 -7.11 22.68
CA MET A 568 11.80 -5.77 23.24
C MET A 568 10.64 -5.34 24.16
N ASN A 569 9.58 -6.15 24.30
CA ASN A 569 8.42 -5.89 25.18
C ASN A 569 7.79 -4.49 25.01
N ILE A 570 7.71 -3.99 23.78
CA ILE A 570 7.11 -2.68 23.47
C ILE A 570 5.59 -2.75 23.63
N VAL A 571 5.05 -1.99 24.59
CA VAL A 571 3.61 -1.87 24.84
C VAL A 571 2.91 -1.33 23.60
N ASP A 572 1.79 -1.95 23.21
CA ASP A 572 0.96 -1.52 22.08
C ASP A 572 1.68 -1.48 20.70
N ALA A 573 2.77 -2.24 20.52
CA ALA A 573 3.51 -2.29 19.24
C ALA A 573 2.62 -2.57 18.01
N GLU A 574 1.56 -3.37 18.18
CA GLU A 574 0.54 -3.68 17.16
C GLU A 574 -0.19 -2.44 16.61
N LYS A 575 -0.25 -1.34 17.38
CA LYS A 575 -0.88 -0.07 16.96
C LYS A 575 0.02 0.79 16.09
N LEU A 576 1.32 0.52 16.08
CA LEU A 576 2.29 1.26 15.27
C LEU A 576 2.23 0.81 13.80
N THR A 577 2.47 1.75 12.91
CA THR A 577 2.65 1.50 11.48
C THR A 577 4.00 0.87 11.22
N GLU A 578 4.14 0.24 10.05
CA GLU A 578 5.44 -0.24 9.53
C GLU A 578 6.54 0.81 9.66
N LYS A 579 6.22 2.03 9.22
CA LYS A 579 7.16 3.15 9.19
C LYS A 579 7.57 3.55 10.60
N GLU A 580 6.63 3.68 11.53
CA GLU A 580 6.92 4.03 12.92
C GLU A 580 7.80 2.96 13.56
N ILE A 581 7.50 1.67 13.37
CA ILE A 581 8.34 0.60 13.92
C ILE A 581 9.75 0.66 13.30
N ALA A 582 9.85 0.76 11.98
CA ALA A 582 11.14 0.79 11.30
C ALA A 582 11.99 2.01 11.70
N THR A 583 11.38 3.19 11.78
CA THR A 583 12.11 4.44 12.01
C THR A 583 12.34 4.79 13.48
N GLU A 584 11.38 4.48 14.35
CA GLU A 584 11.44 4.89 15.75
C GLU A 584 12.04 3.81 16.65
N ILE A 585 11.86 2.53 16.29
CA ILE A 585 12.28 1.36 17.10
C ILE A 585 13.50 0.65 16.48
N LEU A 586 13.45 0.36 15.17
CA LEU A 586 14.56 -0.32 14.49
C LEU A 586 15.66 0.62 14.00
N ASP A 587 15.52 1.92 14.21
CA ASP A 587 16.47 2.99 13.83
C ASP A 587 16.87 2.98 12.33
N LEU A 588 15.91 2.60 11.48
CA LEU A 588 16.05 2.59 10.02
C LEU A 588 15.47 3.85 9.39
N ASP A 589 16.03 4.29 8.28
CA ASP A 589 15.48 5.36 7.47
C ASP A 589 15.06 4.85 6.09
N ARG A 590 14.24 5.62 5.38
CA ARG A 590 13.86 5.31 4.00
C ARG A 590 14.76 6.04 3.03
N ILE A 591 15.25 5.30 2.05
CA ILE A 591 15.98 5.81 0.90
C ILE A 591 15.26 5.37 -0.38
N TRP A 592 15.11 6.29 -1.32
CA TRP A 592 14.26 6.11 -2.50
C TRP A 592 15.09 5.91 -3.77
N ASP A 593 14.58 5.10 -4.69
CA ASP A 593 15.18 4.85 -5.99
C ASP A 593 14.49 5.64 -7.13
N CYS A 594 14.80 5.30 -8.39
CA CYS A 594 14.19 5.89 -9.57
C CYS A 594 12.96 5.12 -10.09
N GLY A 595 12.48 4.14 -9.33
CA GLY A 595 11.49 3.17 -9.78
C GLY A 595 12.04 2.18 -10.81
N ASN A 596 11.15 1.36 -11.35
CA ASN A 596 11.49 0.38 -12.37
C ASN A 596 10.45 0.38 -13.49
N ASP A 597 10.90 0.04 -14.70
CA ASP A 597 10.01 -0.12 -15.85
C ASP A 597 9.57 -1.59 -15.97
N ARG A 598 8.26 -1.81 -16.07
CA ARG A 598 7.66 -3.14 -16.26
C ARG A 598 7.53 -3.43 -17.74
N TRP A 599 8.28 -4.40 -18.21
CA TRP A 599 8.30 -4.87 -19.59
C TRP A 599 7.56 -6.20 -19.69
N VAL A 600 6.69 -6.33 -20.69
CA VAL A 600 5.90 -7.55 -20.91
C VAL A 600 6.04 -8.03 -22.34
N TRP A 601 6.39 -9.31 -22.48
CA TRP A 601 6.30 -10.07 -23.71
C TRP A 601 5.08 -10.97 -23.67
N LYS A 602 4.34 -11.05 -24.77
CA LYS A 602 3.23 -11.96 -24.98
C LYS A 602 3.45 -12.66 -26.32
N LYS A 603 3.11 -13.94 -26.36
CA LYS A 603 3.28 -14.79 -27.54
C LYS A 603 2.38 -14.37 -28.70
#